data_AF-A0AAU9UHW4-F1
#
_entry.id   AF-A0AAU9UHW4-F1
#
_cell.length_a   1.000
_cell.length_b   1.000
_cell.length_c   1.000
_cell.angle_alpha   90.00
_cell.angle_beta   90.00
_cell.angle_gamma   90.00
#
_symmetry.space_group_name_H-M   'P 1'
#
loop_
_entity.id
_entity.type
_entity.pdbx_description
1 polymer ?
#
loop_
_entity_poly.entity_id
_entity_poly.type
_entity_poly.pdbx_seq_one_letter_code
_entity_poly.pdbx_strand_id
1 'polypeptide(L)'
;MTKGIMATLDHYCSTDELPRHEKCTEGVESWYEWRKAEATNTMAAFKHPPRLIDEHVEKHIRPVYEELSKDDLLTRCLGGHTQNANESFNSTVWRIVCRV
;
A
#
# COMPACT_ATOMS: atom_id res chain seq x y z
N MET A 1 -8.49 1.52 5.94
CA MET A 1 -7.79 1.85 4.68
C MET A 1 -6.55 2.69 4.92
N THR A 2 -6.66 3.82 5.64
CA THR A 2 -5.57 4.71 6.09
C THR A 2 -4.33 3.97 6.61
N LYS A 3 -4.51 3.04 7.56
CA LYS A 3 -3.40 2.23 8.11
C LYS A 3 -2.70 1.38 7.04
N GLY A 4 -3.46 0.80 6.11
CA GLY A 4 -2.92 -0.04 5.05
C GLY A 4 -2.07 0.73 4.04
N ILE A 5 -2.51 1.93 3.64
CA ILE A 5 -1.75 2.80 2.73
C ILE A 5 -0.41 3.17 3.36
N MET A 6 -0.43 3.68 4.58
CA MET A 6 0.80 4.05 5.29
C MET A 6 1.70 2.84 5.61
N ALA A 7 1.13 1.67 5.89
CA ALA A 7 1.88 0.44 6.13
C ALA A 7 2.75 0.07 4.92
N THR A 8 2.29 0.31 3.69
CA THR A 8 3.11 0.04 2.49
C THR A 8 4.34 0.94 2.39
N LEU A 9 4.20 2.24 2.64
CA LEU A 9 5.34 3.17 2.67
C LEU A 9 6.31 2.77 3.78
N ASP A 10 5.80 2.56 5.00
CA ASP A 10 6.62 2.23 6.15
C ASP A 10 7.34 0.87 5.96
N HIS A 11 6.72 -0.11 5.29
CA HIS A 11 7.35 -1.37 4.91
C HIS A 11 8.56 -1.17 3.98
N TYR A 12 8.43 -0.38 2.92
CA TYR A 12 9.53 -0.11 1.98
C TYR A 12 10.64 0.76 2.55
N CYS A 13 10.34 1.51 3.61
CA CYS A 13 11.30 2.35 4.34
C CYS A 13 11.92 1.65 5.55
N SER A 14 11.44 0.47 5.93
CA SER A 14 11.88 -0.24 7.15
C SER A 14 13.29 -0.83 7.02
N THR A 15 13.99 -0.89 8.15
CA THR A 15 15.32 -1.49 8.28
C THR A 15 15.38 -2.34 9.55
N ASP A 16 16.46 -3.10 9.74
CA ASP A 16 16.68 -3.85 10.98
C ASP A 16 16.86 -2.90 12.18
N GLU A 17 17.50 -1.75 11.98
CA GLU A 17 17.77 -0.74 13.01
C GLU A 17 16.52 0.09 13.33
N LEU A 18 15.69 0.35 12.31
CA LEU A 18 14.46 1.11 12.41
C LEU A 18 13.31 0.35 11.72
N PRO A 19 12.74 -0.68 12.38
CA PRO A 19 11.57 -1.38 11.90
C PRO A 19 10.32 -0.50 12.04
N ARG A 20 9.46 -0.45 11.02
CA ARG A 20 8.27 0.43 10.99
C ARG A 20 7.01 -0.36 10.62
N HIS A 21 6.66 -1.34 11.46
CA HIS A 21 5.58 -2.29 11.19
C HIS A 21 4.31 -2.04 12.04
N GLU A 22 4.21 -0.89 12.71
CA GLU A 22 3.10 -0.58 13.65
C GLU A 22 1.73 -0.58 12.96
N LYS A 23 1.70 -0.25 11.66
CA LYS A 23 0.47 -0.18 10.87
C LYS A 23 0.18 -1.48 10.10
N CYS A 24 1.10 -2.44 10.13
CA CYS A 24 0.94 -3.73 9.51
C CYS A 24 -0.04 -4.60 10.33
N THR A 25 -0.74 -5.49 9.65
CA THR A 25 -1.60 -6.48 10.30
C THR A 25 -0.76 -7.44 11.14
N GLU A 26 -1.22 -7.78 12.34
CA GLU A 26 -0.50 -8.67 13.26
C GLU A 26 -0.92 -10.14 13.07
N GLY A 27 -0.10 -11.05 13.59
CA GLY A 27 -0.41 -12.48 13.64
C GLY A 27 0.34 -13.34 12.62
N VAL A 28 0.20 -14.66 12.79
CA VAL A 28 0.90 -15.68 11.98
C VAL A 28 0.44 -15.69 10.51
N GLU A 29 -0.79 -15.25 10.26
CA GLU A 29 -1.35 -15.10 8.91
C GLU A 29 -1.11 -13.70 8.31
N SER A 30 -0.25 -12.89 8.94
CA SER A 30 0.08 -11.57 8.41
C SER A 30 0.76 -11.70 7.06
N TRP A 31 0.42 -10.80 6.14
CA TRP A 31 1.15 -10.69 4.88
C TRP A 31 2.57 -10.15 5.07
N TYR A 32 2.85 -9.46 6.18
CA TYR A 32 4.14 -8.84 6.44
C TYR A 32 5.08 -9.81 7.15
N GLU A 33 6.21 -10.13 6.53
CA GLU A 33 7.18 -11.11 7.02
C GLU A 33 7.71 -10.79 8.42
N TRP A 34 7.92 -9.51 8.71
CA TRP A 34 8.34 -9.06 10.04
C TRP A 34 7.28 -9.39 11.11
N ARG A 35 5.99 -9.13 10.83
CA ARG A 35 4.89 -9.46 11.75
C ARG A 35 4.68 -10.96 11.90
N LYS A 36 4.90 -11.75 10.84
CA LYS A 36 4.94 -13.22 10.93
C LYS A 36 6.09 -13.69 11.82
N ALA A 37 7.29 -13.12 11.66
CA ALA A 37 8.46 -13.47 12.45
C ALA A 37 8.26 -13.14 13.93
N GLU A 38 7.64 -11.99 14.22
CA GLU A 38 7.21 -11.60 15.57
C GLU A 38 6.22 -12.61 16.15
N ALA A 39 5.13 -12.92 15.44
CA ALA A 39 4.10 -13.83 15.91
C ALA A 39 4.56 -15.29 16.09
N THR A 40 5.60 -15.71 15.35
CA THR A 40 6.18 -17.07 15.41
C THR A 40 7.42 -17.17 16.29
N ASN A 41 7.83 -16.08 16.95
CA ASN A 41 9.06 -15.99 17.74
C ASN A 41 10.35 -16.33 16.94
N THR A 42 10.40 -15.98 15.66
CA THR A 42 11.55 -16.22 14.77
C THR A 42 12.35 -14.95 14.44
N MET A 43 12.14 -13.86 15.19
CA MET A 43 12.79 -12.56 15.00
C MET A 43 14.32 -12.61 14.97
N ALA A 44 14.96 -13.52 15.70
CA ALA A 44 16.41 -13.66 15.72
C ALA A 44 17.00 -14.05 14.34
N ALA A 45 16.22 -14.74 13.50
CA ALA A 45 16.61 -15.13 12.15
C ALA A 45 16.10 -14.16 11.07
N PHE A 46 15.23 -13.23 11.44
CA PHE A 46 14.64 -12.29 10.49
C PHE A 46 15.65 -11.21 10.10
N LYS A 47 15.67 -10.88 8.82
CA LYS A 47 16.45 -9.80 8.24
C LYS A 47 15.61 -9.02 7.24
N HIS A 48 15.59 -7.69 7.39
CA HIS A 48 14.94 -6.86 6.40
C HIS A 48 15.66 -6.96 5.05
N PRO A 49 14.91 -6.94 3.94
CA PRO A 49 15.51 -6.68 2.65
C PRO A 49 16.15 -5.28 2.63
N PRO A 50 17.06 -5.01 1.68
CA PRO A 50 17.58 -3.66 1.47
C PRO A 50 16.43 -2.67 1.32
N ARG A 51 16.57 -1.52 1.98
CA ARG A 51 15.59 -0.45 1.93
C ARG A 51 15.37 -0.02 0.48
N LEU A 52 14.11 -0.05 0.04
CA LEU A 52 13.76 0.24 -1.35
C LEU A 52 13.63 1.75 -1.60
N ILE A 53 13.05 2.47 -0.65
CA ILE A 53 12.80 3.90 -0.74
C ILE A 53 13.84 4.62 0.11
N ASP A 54 14.71 5.39 -0.52
CA ASP A 54 15.72 6.20 0.16
C ASP A 54 15.11 7.32 1.04
N GLU A 55 15.86 7.86 2.00
CA GLU A 55 15.40 8.93 2.91
C GLU A 55 15.02 10.20 2.16
N HIS A 56 15.79 10.55 1.13
CA HIS A 56 15.49 11.71 0.31
C HIS A 56 14.17 11.52 -0.45
N VAL A 57 13.95 10.34 -1.02
CA VAL A 57 12.71 10.01 -1.74
C VAL A 57 11.53 9.94 -0.78
N GLU A 58 11.70 9.27 0.37
CA GLU A 58 10.69 9.17 1.42
C GLU A 58 10.17 10.55 1.83
N LYS A 59 11.08 11.50 2.06
CA LYS A 59 10.74 12.88 2.43
C LYS A 59 9.77 13.55 1.44
N HIS A 60 9.89 13.23 0.16
CA HIS A 60 9.06 13.81 -0.89
C HIS A 60 7.74 13.05 -1.11
N ILE A 61 7.73 11.72 -0.95
CA ILE A 61 6.53 10.91 -1.19
C ILE A 61 5.65 10.77 0.05
N ARG A 62 6.20 10.91 1.27
CA ARG A 62 5.44 10.78 2.51
C ARG A 62 4.23 11.71 2.59
N PRO A 63 4.33 13.01 2.23
CA PRO A 63 3.15 13.88 2.17
C PRO A 63 2.06 13.39 1.21
N VAL A 64 2.46 12.77 0.09
CA VAL A 64 1.52 12.18 -0.88
C VAL A 64 0.80 10.99 -0.24
N TYR A 65 1.52 10.10 0.43
CA TYR A 65 0.93 8.98 1.15
C TYR A 65 -0.02 9.45 2.27
N GLU A 66 0.35 10.49 3.00
CA GLU A 66 -0.49 11.09 4.04
C GLU A 66 -1.77 11.68 3.47
N GLU A 67 -1.68 12.40 2.34
CA GLU A 67 -2.84 12.93 1.62
C GLU A 67 -3.74 11.83 1.08
N LEU A 68 -3.17 10.78 0.48
CA LEU A 68 -3.91 9.61 0.00
C LEU A 68 -4.58 8.82 1.11
N SER A 69 -4.08 8.95 2.34
CA SER A 69 -4.63 8.27 3.51
C SER A 69 -5.76 9.04 4.18
N LYS A 70 -6.05 10.28 3.77
CA LYS A 70 -7.10 11.08 4.40
C LYS A 70 -8.49 10.51 4.12
N ASP A 71 -9.33 10.54 5.16
CA ASP A 71 -10.68 9.97 5.10
C ASP A 71 -11.59 10.67 4.09
N ASP A 72 -11.39 11.97 3.83
CA ASP A 72 -12.14 12.74 2.83
C ASP A 72 -11.94 12.19 1.41
N LEU A 73 -10.69 11.87 1.06
CA LEU A 73 -10.36 11.26 -0.22
C LEU A 73 -10.92 9.83 -0.31
N LEU A 74 -10.77 9.05 0.76
CA LEU A 74 -11.26 7.68 0.82
C LEU A 74 -12.80 7.61 0.78
N THR A 75 -13.48 8.58 1.37
CA THR A 75 -14.96 8.65 1.36
C THR A 75 -15.48 8.87 -0.06
N ARG A 76 -14.74 9.57 -0.93
CA ARG A 76 -15.08 9.69 -2.36
C ARG A 76 -15.00 8.34 -3.08
N CYS A 77 -14.17 7.41 -2.61
CA CYS A 77 -14.08 6.05 -3.16
C CYS A 77 -15.23 5.14 -2.70
N LEU A 78 -15.88 5.42 -1.56
CA LEU A 78 -17.01 4.63 -1.05
C LEU A 78 -18.28 4.76 -1.91
N GLY A 79 -18.42 5.88 -2.61
CA GLY A 79 -19.61 6.18 -3.42
C GLY A 79 -19.82 5.26 -4.62
N GLY A 80 -18.80 4.51 -5.06
CA GLY A 80 -18.95 3.44 -6.05
C GLY A 80 -19.69 3.82 -7.35
N HIS A 81 -19.78 5.11 -7.68
CA HIS A 81 -20.44 5.55 -8.89
C HIS A 81 -19.43 5.51 -10.03
N THR A 82 -19.46 4.34 -10.69
CA THR A 82 -19.26 4.18 -12.13
C THR A 82 -17.88 4.49 -12.69
N GLN A 83 -16.97 3.52 -12.59
CA GLN A 83 -16.44 2.99 -13.85
C GLN A 83 -17.55 2.15 -14.50
N ASN A 84 -18.61 2.83 -14.96
CA ASN A 84 -19.63 2.23 -15.80
C ASN A 84 -18.87 1.65 -17.01
N ALA A 85 -19.04 0.36 -17.31
CA ALA A 85 -18.43 -0.23 -18.49
C ALA A 85 -18.83 0.49 -19.79
N ASN A 86 -19.93 1.25 -19.80
CA ASN A 86 -20.35 2.12 -20.90
C ASN A 86 -19.74 3.54 -20.86
N GLU A 87 -19.19 4.01 -19.73
CA GLU A 87 -18.47 5.29 -19.58
C GLU A 87 -16.95 5.12 -19.48
N SER A 88 -16.47 3.88 -19.33
CA SER A 88 -15.05 3.55 -19.44
C SER A 88 -14.56 3.97 -20.82
N PHE A 89 -13.64 4.94 -20.86
CA PHE A 89 -12.95 5.38 -22.07
C PHE A 89 -12.43 4.18 -22.86
N ASN A 90 -11.82 3.21 -22.17
CA ASN A 90 -11.33 1.98 -22.78
C ASN A 90 -12.45 1.20 -23.47
N SER A 91 -13.60 0.99 -22.83
CA SER A 91 -14.74 0.30 -23.45
C SER A 91 -15.27 1.01 -24.70
N THR A 92 -15.33 2.34 -24.67
CA THR A 92 -15.69 3.15 -25.85
C THR A 92 -14.68 2.99 -26.98
N VAL A 93 -13.38 3.02 -26.68
CA VAL A 93 -12.32 2.76 -27.66
C VAL A 93 -12.44 1.35 -28.24
N TRP A 94 -12.58 0.31 -27.41
CA TRP A 94 -12.71 -1.07 -27.88
C TRP A 94 -13.93 -1.27 -28.78
N ARG A 95 -15.06 -0.62 -28.47
CA ARG A 95 -16.28 -0.66 -29.29
C ARG A 95 -16.16 0.10 -30.63
N ILE A 96 -15.29 1.10 -30.72
CA ILE A 96 -15.01 1.83 -31.96
C ILE A 96 -14.01 1.05 -32.83
N VAL A 97 -12.94 0.54 -32.22
CA VAL A 97 -11.80 -0.07 -32.92
C VAL A 97 -12.08 -1.52 -33.31
N CYS A 98 -12.87 -2.27 -32.53
CA CYS A 98 -13.14 -3.70 -32.78
C CYS A 98 -14.53 -3.98 -33.39
N ARG A 99 -15.09 -3.08 -34.21
CA ARG A 99 -16.24 -3.43 -35.06
C ARG A 99 -15.77 -4.38 -36.16
N VAL A 100 -15.87 -5.68 -35.90
CA VAL A 100 -15.93 -6.75 -36.90
C VAL A 100 -17.26 -7.45 -36.75
#